data_AF-A0A349DVZ2-F1
#
_entry.id   AF-A0A349DVZ2-F1
#
_cell.length_a   1.000
_cell.length_b   1.000
_cell.length_c   1.000
_cell.angle_alpha   90.00
_cell.angle_beta   90.00
_cell.angle_gamma   90.00
#
_symmetry.space_group_name_H-M   'P 1'
#
loop_
_entity.id
_entity.type
_entity.pdbx_description
1 polymer ?
#
loop_
_entity_poly.entity_id
_entity_poly.type
_entity_poly.pdbx_seq_one_letter_code
_entity_poly.pdbx_strand_id
1 'polypeptide(L)'
;MQIVSGNALDVRVAVYHFIKPNSPHQFITFPMIHVGEPRFYQEIARRLAQCDIVLYEGINSKKGGLGISSYESLAKHLGLGLQRQELKKQGLKQLEKVEFIHADLSKQEFEGYWRKIPLYQRMFYNGYTFLAHLAAMVELDRQLIAKELSINLRDESPGFMGKKNKIDDLIVRKRDRRLIHHIERQTKIHEGTPKVIGIVYGAYHIQTIMQYLLDQQHYVVKDANWVIAFGAES
;
A
#
# COMPACT_ATOMS: atom_id res chain seq x y z
N MET A 1 1.95 -0.88 17.42
CA MET A 1 0.88 -0.34 16.53
C MET A 1 0.68 -1.31 15.39
N GLN A 2 -0.53 -1.85 15.25
CA GLN A 2 -0.86 -2.85 14.23
C GLN A 2 -1.36 -2.14 12.96
N ILE A 3 -0.82 -2.46 11.79
CA ILE A 3 -1.18 -1.85 10.49
C ILE A 3 -2.24 -2.69 9.80
N VAL A 4 -2.01 -4.00 9.75
CA VAL A 4 -2.96 -5.00 9.24
C VAL A 4 -3.15 -6.03 10.33
N SER A 5 -4.39 -6.32 10.70
CA SER A 5 -4.72 -7.40 11.62
C SER A 5 -5.48 -8.47 10.84
N GLY A 6 -4.87 -9.64 10.74
CA GLY A 6 -5.50 -10.85 10.27
C GLY A 6 -5.84 -11.75 11.46
N ASN A 7 -7.03 -12.33 11.46
CA ASN A 7 -7.44 -13.35 12.43
C ASN A 7 -8.39 -14.36 11.77
N ALA A 8 -8.91 -15.32 12.55
CA ALA A 8 -9.79 -16.36 12.03
C ALA A 8 -11.12 -15.86 11.42
N LEU A 9 -11.52 -14.61 11.70
CA LEU A 9 -12.80 -14.03 11.26
C LEU A 9 -12.63 -13.09 10.08
N ASP A 10 -11.54 -12.32 10.03
CA ASP A 10 -11.38 -11.25 9.05
C ASP A 10 -9.93 -10.79 8.88
N VAL A 11 -9.71 -10.01 7.82
CA VAL A 11 -8.58 -9.10 7.67
C VAL A 11 -9.07 -7.67 7.79
N ARG A 12 -8.41 -6.89 8.63
CA ARG A 12 -8.70 -5.45 8.81
C ARG A 12 -7.42 -4.64 8.67
N VAL A 13 -7.57 -3.42 8.19
CA VAL A 13 -6.50 -2.43 8.15
C VAL A 13 -6.81 -1.28 9.09
N ALA A 14 -5.79 -0.76 9.75
CA ALA A 14 -5.91 0.42 10.60
C ALA A 14 -5.58 1.67 9.80
N VAL A 15 -6.58 2.53 9.63
CA VAL A 15 -6.44 3.88 9.09
C VAL A 15 -6.01 4.79 10.23
N TYR A 16 -4.78 5.31 10.17
CA TYR A 16 -4.21 6.14 11.23
C TYR A 16 -4.24 7.61 10.84
N HIS A 17 -4.62 8.45 11.80
CA HIS A 17 -4.58 9.90 11.67
C HIS A 17 -3.43 10.48 12.50
N PHE A 18 -2.55 11.22 11.84
CA PHE A 18 -1.37 11.84 12.41
C PHE A 18 -1.50 13.36 12.44
N ILE A 19 -1.18 13.94 13.59
CA ILE A 19 -1.14 15.39 13.80
C ILE A 19 0.19 15.80 14.43
N LYS A 20 0.54 17.08 14.31
CA LYS A 20 1.69 17.67 14.99
C LYS A 20 1.31 19.09 15.45
N PRO A 21 1.45 19.45 16.75
CA PRO A 21 0.93 20.71 17.28
C PRO A 21 1.36 21.97 16.52
N ASN A 22 2.60 21.98 15.98
CA ASN A 22 3.17 23.12 15.26
C ASN A 22 3.20 22.90 13.73
N SER A 23 2.43 21.93 13.22
CA SER A 23 2.28 21.71 11.78
C SER A 23 0.86 22.05 11.36
N PRO A 24 0.68 22.83 10.27
CA PRO A 24 -0.64 23.01 9.70
C PRO A 24 -1.15 21.74 8.98
N HIS A 25 -0.27 20.77 8.72
CA HIS A 25 -0.61 19.56 7.98
C HIS A 25 -0.99 18.40 8.90
N GLN A 26 -1.94 17.60 8.41
CA GLN A 26 -2.36 16.34 9.02
C GLN A 26 -2.17 15.23 7.99
N PHE A 27 -1.80 14.04 8.43
CA PHE A 27 -1.64 12.88 7.54
C PHE A 27 -2.63 11.79 7.92
N ILE A 28 -3.23 11.16 6.91
CA ILE A 28 -4.05 9.96 7.10
C ILE A 28 -3.44 8.83 6.27
N THR A 29 -3.05 7.73 6.92
CA THR A 29 -2.56 6.56 6.18
C THR A 29 -3.70 5.60 5.89
N PHE A 30 -3.76 5.14 4.64
CA PHE A 30 -4.69 4.14 4.14
C PHE A 30 -3.89 2.92 3.69
N PRO A 31 -3.58 1.97 4.59
CA PRO A 31 -2.91 0.73 4.22
C PRO A 31 -3.81 -0.08 3.29
N MET A 32 -3.36 -0.25 2.06
CA MET A 32 -4.14 -0.93 1.03
C MET A 32 -3.81 -2.43 0.99
N ILE A 33 -4.86 -3.24 0.97
CA ILE A 33 -4.80 -4.62 0.49
C ILE A 33 -5.30 -4.62 -0.96
N HIS A 34 -4.52 -5.19 -1.87
CA HIS A 34 -4.82 -5.14 -3.31
C HIS A 34 -6.02 -6.00 -3.72
N VAL A 35 -6.35 -7.02 -2.92
CA VAL A 35 -7.49 -7.92 -3.09
C VAL A 35 -8.34 -7.91 -1.83
N GLY A 36 -9.60 -7.52 -1.93
CA GLY A 36 -10.50 -7.37 -0.78
C GLY A 36 -11.95 -7.19 -1.22
N GLU A 37 -12.87 -7.10 -0.28
CA GLU A 37 -14.28 -6.94 -0.59
C GLU A 37 -14.59 -5.54 -1.15
N PRO A 38 -15.56 -5.40 -2.07
CA PRO A 38 -15.93 -4.08 -2.61
C PRO A 38 -16.26 -3.03 -1.55
N ARG A 39 -16.90 -3.43 -0.43
CA ARG A 39 -17.25 -2.54 0.69
C ARG A 39 -16.02 -1.91 1.37
N PHE A 40 -14.88 -2.59 1.37
CA PHE A 40 -13.62 -2.05 1.86
C PHE A 40 -13.22 -0.82 1.05
N TYR A 41 -13.20 -0.96 -0.29
CA TYR A 41 -12.81 0.12 -1.19
C TYR A 41 -13.81 1.28 -1.21
N GLN A 42 -15.10 1.01 -1.00
CA GLN A 42 -16.13 2.03 -0.79
C GLN A 42 -15.81 2.89 0.43
N GLU A 43 -15.53 2.25 1.56
CA GLU A 43 -15.22 2.96 2.81
C GLU A 43 -13.91 3.75 2.71
N ILE A 44 -12.88 3.19 2.06
CA ILE A 44 -11.65 3.93 1.77
C ILE A 44 -11.93 5.15 0.89
N ALA A 45 -12.69 5.00 -0.21
CA ALA A 45 -13.03 6.11 -1.08
C ALA A 45 -13.81 7.23 -0.35
N ARG A 46 -14.74 6.85 0.54
CA ARG A 46 -15.49 7.80 1.38
C ARG A 46 -14.57 8.61 2.30
N ARG A 47 -13.54 7.98 2.87
CA ARG A 47 -12.55 8.66 3.73
C ARG A 47 -11.57 9.51 2.93
N LEU A 48 -11.19 9.07 1.72
CA LEU A 48 -10.34 9.87 0.83
C LEU A 48 -11.00 11.18 0.41
N ALA A 49 -12.34 11.22 0.30
CA ALA A 49 -13.08 12.44 0.04
C ALA A 49 -12.95 13.52 1.14
N GLN A 50 -12.40 13.16 2.31
CA GLN A 50 -12.11 14.09 3.41
C GLN A 50 -10.68 14.66 3.35
N CYS A 51 -9.86 14.17 2.43
CA CYS A 51 -8.49 14.65 2.23
C CYS A 51 -8.47 15.80 1.21
N ASP A 52 -7.53 16.71 1.34
CA ASP A 52 -7.26 17.73 0.34
C ASP A 52 -6.36 17.18 -0.78
N ILE A 53 -5.38 16.35 -0.39
CA ILE A 53 -4.37 15.77 -1.27
C ILE A 53 -4.29 14.28 -0.99
N VAL A 54 -4.16 13.46 -2.02
CA VAL A 54 -3.93 12.02 -1.90
C VAL A 54 -2.66 11.63 -2.65
N LEU A 55 -1.66 11.17 -1.89
CA LEU A 55 -0.46 10.54 -2.40
C LEU A 55 -0.74 9.05 -2.62
N TYR A 56 -0.68 8.58 -3.86
CA TYR A 56 -1.07 7.20 -4.18
C TYR A 56 0.02 6.38 -4.86
N GLU A 57 0.00 5.08 -4.56
CA GLU A 57 0.86 4.04 -5.15
C GLU A 57 0.41 3.65 -6.56
N GLY A 58 1.36 3.30 -7.43
CA GLY A 58 1.01 2.54 -8.63
C GLY A 58 2.11 2.53 -9.67
N ILE A 59 2.62 1.34 -9.99
CA ILE A 59 3.51 1.16 -11.14
C ILE A 59 2.73 0.48 -12.25
N ASN A 60 2.73 1.08 -13.44
CA ASN A 60 2.16 0.47 -14.65
C ASN A 60 3.29 -0.07 -15.55
N SER A 61 4.02 -1.10 -15.10
CA SER A 61 5.09 -1.74 -15.88
C SER A 61 4.78 -3.21 -16.14
N LYS A 62 5.01 -3.63 -17.40
CA LYS A 62 4.93 -5.04 -17.82
C LYS A 62 6.20 -5.84 -17.47
N LYS A 63 7.27 -5.18 -17.02
CA LYS A 63 8.59 -5.80 -16.80
C LYS A 63 8.87 -6.16 -15.34
N GLY A 64 8.02 -5.73 -14.40
CA GLY A 64 8.14 -6.01 -12.97
C GLY A 64 7.71 -7.42 -12.52
N GLY A 65 7.58 -8.36 -13.44
CA GLY A 65 7.26 -9.76 -13.15
C GLY A 65 5.75 -10.04 -12.98
N LEU A 66 5.43 -11.34 -12.98
CA LEU A 66 4.08 -11.89 -12.77
C LEU A 66 3.44 -11.48 -11.44
N GLY A 67 4.24 -11.05 -10.46
CA GLY A 67 3.77 -10.73 -9.10
C GLY A 67 2.78 -9.55 -8.98
N ILE A 68 2.78 -8.59 -9.91
CA ILE A 68 1.78 -7.50 -9.92
C ILE A 68 0.52 -7.90 -10.72
N SER A 69 0.66 -8.85 -11.64
CA SER A 69 -0.42 -9.31 -12.53
C SER A 69 -1.26 -10.45 -11.94
N SER A 70 -0.78 -11.13 -10.91
CA SER A 70 -1.45 -12.28 -10.26
C SER A 70 -2.62 -11.89 -9.35
N TYR A 71 -2.78 -10.61 -9.02
CA TYR A 71 -3.86 -10.17 -8.12
C TYR A 71 -5.25 -10.33 -8.75
N GLU A 72 -5.37 -10.26 -10.08
CA GLU A 72 -6.67 -10.41 -10.75
C GLU A 72 -7.18 -11.85 -10.69
N SER A 73 -6.32 -12.83 -10.96
CA SER A 73 -6.66 -14.25 -10.82
C SER A 73 -6.93 -14.63 -9.37
N LEU A 74 -6.13 -14.11 -8.43
CA LEU A 74 -6.33 -14.33 -7.01
C LEU A 74 -7.65 -13.72 -6.52
N ALA A 75 -7.99 -12.50 -6.95
CA ALA A 75 -9.26 -11.87 -6.61
C ALA A 75 -10.45 -12.72 -7.08
N LYS A 76 -10.40 -13.21 -8.32
CA LYS A 76 -11.44 -14.09 -8.86
C LYS A 76 -11.53 -15.42 -8.09
N HIS A 77 -10.39 -16.05 -7.80
CA HIS A 77 -10.32 -17.31 -7.04
C HIS A 77 -10.95 -17.18 -5.65
N LEU A 78 -10.69 -16.07 -4.98
CA LEU A 78 -11.20 -15.80 -3.63
C LEU A 78 -12.60 -15.17 -3.62
N GLY A 79 -13.21 -14.89 -4.77
CA GLY A 79 -14.49 -14.16 -4.86
C GLY A 79 -14.42 -12.73 -4.31
N LEU A 80 -13.26 -12.07 -4.44
CA LEU A 80 -12.98 -10.72 -3.95
C LEU A 80 -12.82 -9.72 -5.11
N GLY A 81 -12.81 -8.44 -4.78
CA GLY A 81 -12.57 -7.34 -5.71
C GLY A 81 -11.10 -6.94 -5.79
N LEU A 82 -10.71 -6.38 -6.94
CA LEU A 82 -9.38 -5.80 -7.16
C LEU A 82 -9.40 -4.30 -6.89
N GLN A 83 -8.49 -3.80 -6.04
CA GLN A 83 -8.40 -2.37 -5.64
C GLN A 83 -8.57 -1.40 -6.82
N ARG A 84 -7.82 -1.59 -7.91
CA ARG A 84 -7.83 -0.68 -9.08
C ARG A 84 -9.20 -0.63 -9.76
N GLN A 85 -9.91 -1.75 -9.82
CA GLN A 85 -11.23 -1.83 -10.44
C GLN A 85 -12.29 -1.23 -9.51
N GLU A 86 -12.26 -1.59 -8.22
CA GLU A 86 -13.23 -1.12 -7.25
C GLU A 86 -13.14 0.39 -7.00
N LEU A 87 -11.94 0.95 -6.83
CA LEU A 87 -11.77 2.40 -6.69
C LEU A 87 -12.21 3.16 -7.94
N LYS A 88 -12.04 2.59 -9.14
CA LYS A 88 -12.53 3.20 -10.39
C LYS A 88 -14.07 3.20 -10.47
N LYS A 89 -14.74 2.18 -9.91
CA LYS A 89 -16.21 2.09 -9.87
C LYS A 89 -16.84 3.11 -8.92
N GLN A 90 -16.14 3.51 -7.86
CA GLN A 90 -16.67 4.43 -6.82
C GLN A 90 -16.97 5.85 -7.32
N GLY A 91 -16.72 6.15 -8.60
CA GLY A 91 -17.12 7.41 -9.22
C GLY A 91 -16.24 8.57 -8.76
N LEU A 92 -15.61 9.22 -9.73
CA LEU A 92 -14.73 10.36 -9.48
C LEU A 92 -15.44 11.54 -8.80
N LYS A 93 -16.78 11.62 -8.86
CA LYS A 93 -17.56 12.77 -8.36
C LYS A 93 -17.29 13.13 -6.90
N GLN A 94 -17.26 12.14 -6.02
CA GLN A 94 -16.99 12.38 -4.59
C GLN A 94 -15.51 12.73 -4.31
N LEU A 95 -14.64 12.47 -5.28
CA LEU A 95 -13.21 12.70 -5.22
C LEU A 95 -12.76 13.89 -6.10
N GLU A 96 -13.69 14.61 -6.74
CA GLU A 96 -13.39 15.72 -7.67
C GLU A 96 -12.62 16.86 -7.02
N LYS A 97 -12.82 17.06 -5.71
CA LYS A 97 -12.16 18.12 -4.93
C LYS A 97 -10.80 17.70 -4.37
N VAL A 98 -10.42 16.43 -4.52
CA VAL A 98 -9.21 15.86 -3.95
C VAL A 98 -8.11 15.86 -5.00
N GLU A 99 -6.95 16.43 -4.67
CA GLU A 99 -5.80 16.41 -5.57
C GLU A 99 -5.07 15.07 -5.48
N PHE A 100 -5.12 14.27 -6.55
CA PHE A 100 -4.40 13.00 -6.62
C PHE A 100 -3.00 13.21 -7.20
N ILE A 101 -1.99 12.88 -6.39
CA ILE A 101 -0.58 12.96 -6.78
C ILE A 101 -0.01 11.54 -6.79
N HIS A 102 0.46 11.14 -7.97
CA HIS A 102 1.22 9.90 -8.11
C HIS A 102 2.54 10.05 -7.35
N ALA A 103 2.69 9.30 -6.26
CA ALA A 103 3.81 9.44 -5.33
C ALA A 103 4.80 8.26 -5.40
N ASP A 104 4.73 7.48 -6.48
CA ASP A 104 5.50 6.26 -6.70
C ASP A 104 6.52 6.45 -7.84
N LEU A 105 7.29 5.40 -8.12
CA LEU A 105 8.13 5.37 -9.30
C LEU A 105 7.27 5.38 -10.55
N SER A 106 7.62 6.24 -11.52
CA SER A 106 7.07 6.14 -12.86
C SER A 106 7.47 4.82 -13.51
N LYS A 107 6.74 4.44 -14.57
CA LYS A 107 7.07 3.26 -15.37
C LYS A 107 8.52 3.30 -15.88
N GLN A 108 8.97 4.44 -16.41
CA GLN A 108 10.31 4.58 -16.98
C GLN A 108 11.39 4.42 -15.91
N GLU A 109 11.20 5.03 -14.74
CA GLU A 109 12.13 4.92 -13.62
C GLU A 109 12.22 3.48 -13.12
N PHE A 110 11.07 2.83 -12.91
CA PHE A 110 11.03 1.44 -12.46
C PHE A 110 11.72 0.51 -13.46
N GLU A 111 11.40 0.61 -14.76
CA GLU A 111 12.06 -0.18 -15.80
C GLU A 111 13.56 0.14 -15.91
N GLY A 112 13.94 1.39 -15.68
CA GLY A 112 15.33 1.82 -15.61
C GLY A 112 16.10 1.13 -14.49
N TYR A 113 15.53 1.08 -13.28
CA TYR A 113 16.13 0.35 -12.16
C TYR A 113 16.10 -1.16 -12.36
N TRP A 114 14.99 -1.71 -12.86
CA TRP A 114 14.83 -3.14 -13.13
C TRP A 114 15.92 -3.67 -14.07
N ARG A 115 16.24 -2.93 -15.14
CA ARG A 115 17.32 -3.32 -16.08
C ARG A 115 18.70 -3.36 -15.44
N LYS A 116 18.93 -2.61 -14.35
CA LYS A 116 20.21 -2.60 -13.60
C LYS A 116 20.33 -3.76 -12.62
N ILE A 117 19.28 -4.55 -12.43
CA ILE A 117 19.30 -5.75 -11.59
C ILE A 117 19.94 -6.91 -12.38
N PRO A 118 20.90 -7.64 -11.79
CA PRO A 118 21.52 -8.80 -12.42
C PRO A 118 20.47 -9.78 -12.95
N LEU A 119 20.72 -10.33 -14.15
CA LEU A 119 19.74 -11.19 -14.82
C LEU A 119 19.33 -12.40 -13.96
N TYR A 120 20.27 -13.03 -13.25
CA TYR A 120 19.98 -14.17 -12.39
C TYR A 120 18.96 -13.83 -11.28
N GLN A 121 19.05 -12.64 -10.66
CA GLN A 121 18.08 -12.21 -9.64
C GLN A 121 16.70 -12.01 -10.26
N ARG A 122 16.64 -11.41 -11.46
CA ARG A 122 15.38 -11.22 -12.19
C ARG A 122 14.73 -12.55 -12.56
N MET A 123 15.50 -13.50 -13.05
CA MET A 123 15.01 -14.84 -13.39
C MET A 123 14.53 -15.59 -12.15
N PHE A 124 15.31 -15.55 -11.07
CA PHE A 124 14.92 -16.16 -9.80
C PHE A 124 13.62 -15.56 -9.24
N TYR A 125 13.46 -14.23 -9.27
CA TYR A 125 12.22 -13.59 -8.85
C TYR A 125 11.02 -13.97 -9.69
N ASN A 126 11.17 -13.94 -11.01
CA ASN A 126 10.08 -14.32 -11.91
C ASN A 126 9.69 -15.79 -11.69
N GLY A 127 10.67 -16.68 -11.50
CA GLY A 127 10.41 -18.09 -11.18
C GLY A 127 9.72 -18.27 -9.82
N TYR A 128 10.24 -17.63 -8.77
CA TYR A 128 9.65 -17.67 -7.44
C TYR A 128 8.22 -17.13 -7.42
N THR A 129 7.99 -15.94 -7.99
CA THR A 129 6.65 -15.33 -8.05
C THR A 129 5.67 -16.15 -8.87
N PHE A 130 6.13 -16.81 -9.94
CA PHE A 130 5.31 -17.74 -10.70
C PHE A 130 4.91 -18.97 -9.88
N LEU A 131 5.86 -19.62 -9.21
CA LEU A 131 5.58 -20.78 -8.37
C LEU A 131 4.69 -20.41 -7.18
N ALA A 132 4.96 -19.29 -6.51
CA ALA A 132 4.12 -18.77 -5.44
C ALA A 132 2.71 -18.45 -5.93
N HIS A 133 2.56 -17.93 -7.16
CA HIS A 133 1.25 -17.73 -7.75
C HIS A 133 0.50 -19.05 -7.98
N LEU A 134 1.17 -20.07 -8.52
CA LEU A 134 0.55 -21.38 -8.72
C LEU A 134 0.12 -22.03 -7.39
N ALA A 135 0.99 -22.01 -6.38
CA ALA A 135 0.67 -22.51 -5.04
C ALA A 135 -0.52 -21.73 -4.45
N ALA A 136 -0.53 -20.40 -4.59
CA ALA A 136 -1.62 -19.56 -4.14
C ALA A 136 -2.98 -19.94 -4.76
N MET A 137 -3.01 -20.32 -6.03
CA MET A 137 -4.25 -20.72 -6.70
C MET A 137 -4.78 -22.10 -6.27
N VAL A 138 -3.95 -22.92 -5.60
CA VAL A 138 -4.33 -24.26 -5.13
C VAL A 138 -4.61 -24.25 -3.63
N GLU A 139 -3.78 -23.54 -2.85
CA GLU A 139 -3.72 -23.67 -1.39
C GLU A 139 -4.32 -22.48 -0.65
N LEU A 140 -4.36 -21.27 -1.23
CA LEU A 140 -4.88 -20.12 -0.53
C LEU A 140 -6.41 -20.08 -0.60
N ASP A 141 -7.01 -20.03 0.58
CA ASP A 141 -8.37 -19.56 0.81
C ASP A 141 -8.36 -18.29 1.67
N ARG A 142 -9.54 -17.72 1.91
CA ARG A 142 -9.67 -16.50 2.72
C ARG A 142 -9.25 -16.71 4.17
N GLN A 143 -9.45 -17.91 4.74
CA GLN A 143 -9.12 -18.19 6.14
C GLN A 143 -7.62 -18.25 6.35
N LEU A 144 -6.88 -18.89 5.44
CA LEU A 144 -5.43 -18.99 5.51
C LEU A 144 -4.80 -17.61 5.36
N ILE A 145 -5.26 -16.80 4.40
CA ILE A 145 -4.80 -15.41 4.27
C ILE A 145 -5.13 -14.63 5.55
N ALA A 146 -6.35 -14.77 6.08
CA ALA A 146 -6.75 -14.05 7.28
C ALA A 146 -5.90 -14.43 8.50
N LYS A 147 -5.48 -15.69 8.67
CA LYS A 147 -4.60 -16.08 9.78
C LYS A 147 -3.18 -15.54 9.65
N GLU A 148 -2.63 -15.53 8.44
CA GLU A 148 -1.21 -15.20 8.22
C GLU A 148 -0.98 -13.70 7.95
N LEU A 149 -2.00 -12.96 7.48
CA LEU A 149 -1.85 -11.58 7.06
C LEU A 149 -1.94 -10.61 8.24
N SER A 150 -0.84 -10.50 8.98
CA SER A 150 -0.66 -9.50 10.03
C SER A 150 0.61 -8.70 9.80
N ILE A 151 0.50 -7.38 9.95
CA ILE A 151 1.63 -6.45 9.82
C ILE A 151 1.62 -5.50 11.02
N ASN A 152 2.67 -5.51 11.85
CA ASN A 152 2.89 -4.46 12.84
C ASN A 152 3.96 -3.45 12.42
N LEU A 153 3.83 -2.25 12.99
CA LEU A 153 4.76 -1.15 12.78
C LEU A 153 6.23 -1.50 13.10
N ARG A 154 6.46 -2.31 14.13
CA ARG A 154 7.79 -2.60 14.67
C ARG A 154 8.27 -4.03 14.35
N ASP A 155 7.51 -4.79 13.56
CA ASP A 155 7.96 -6.11 13.12
C ASP A 155 9.19 -5.94 12.21
N GLU A 156 10.13 -6.88 12.28
CA GLU A 156 11.20 -6.92 11.29
C GLU A 156 10.56 -7.19 9.92
N SER A 157 10.74 -6.25 8.99
CA SER A 157 10.32 -6.41 7.60
C SER A 157 11.07 -7.61 7.01
N PRO A 158 10.41 -8.76 6.76
CA PRO A 158 11.10 -9.91 6.19
C PRO A 158 11.45 -9.54 4.75
N GLY A 159 12.74 -9.40 4.45
CA GLY A 159 13.16 -9.15 3.07
C GLY A 159 12.63 -10.27 2.19
N PHE A 160 11.85 -9.95 1.15
CA PHE A 160 11.26 -10.93 0.22
C PHE A 160 12.29 -11.91 -0.34
N MET A 161 13.55 -11.51 -0.42
CA MET A 161 14.67 -12.36 -0.83
C MET A 161 15.93 -12.21 0.04
N GLY A 162 15.77 -11.78 1.29
CA GLY A 162 16.88 -11.65 2.24
C GLY A 162 17.68 -10.33 2.18
N LYS A 163 18.62 -10.19 3.13
CA LYS A 163 19.40 -8.96 3.35
C LYS A 163 20.29 -8.66 2.12
N LYS A 164 20.16 -7.46 1.54
CA LYS A 164 20.91 -6.90 0.39
C LYS A 164 20.45 -7.32 -1.03
N ASN A 165 19.23 -7.83 -1.21
CA ASN A 165 18.70 -8.03 -2.57
C ASN A 165 18.35 -6.71 -3.27
N LYS A 166 18.74 -6.54 -4.55
CA LYS A 166 18.43 -5.35 -5.35
C LYS A 166 16.96 -5.26 -5.77
N ILE A 167 16.26 -6.40 -5.80
CA ILE A 167 14.83 -6.48 -6.03
C ILE A 167 14.09 -5.93 -4.82
N ASP A 168 14.39 -6.39 -3.61
CA ASP A 168 13.79 -5.84 -2.38
C ASP A 168 14.06 -4.34 -2.25
N ASP A 169 15.27 -3.90 -2.62
CA ASP A 169 15.57 -2.47 -2.68
C ASP A 169 14.65 -1.71 -3.64
N LEU A 170 14.39 -2.25 -4.83
CA LEU A 170 13.53 -1.62 -5.83
C LEU A 170 12.04 -1.70 -5.46
N ILE A 171 11.56 -2.86 -5.04
CA ILE A 171 10.14 -3.13 -4.77
C ILE A 171 9.67 -2.44 -3.50
N VAL A 172 10.56 -2.20 -2.53
CA VAL A 172 10.19 -1.59 -1.24
C VAL A 172 10.91 -0.25 -1.08
N ARG A 173 12.23 -0.30 -0.79
CA ARG A 173 12.98 0.87 -0.29
C ARG A 173 12.98 2.07 -1.23
N LYS A 174 13.15 1.86 -2.54
CA LYS A 174 13.16 2.98 -3.52
C LYS A 174 11.79 3.64 -3.64
N ARG A 175 10.71 2.87 -3.54
CA ARG A 175 9.34 3.37 -3.61
C ARG A 175 8.98 4.13 -2.33
N ASP A 176 9.39 3.62 -1.17
CA ASP A 176 9.22 4.30 0.12
C ASP A 176 9.95 5.65 0.13
N ARG A 177 11.20 5.69 -0.33
CA ARG A 177 11.97 6.94 -0.46
C ARG A 177 11.31 7.93 -1.41
N ARG A 178 10.72 7.44 -2.51
CA ARG A 178 9.98 8.29 -3.44
C ARG A 178 8.75 8.89 -2.75
N LEU A 179 7.98 8.08 -2.04
CA LEU A 179 6.83 8.56 -1.28
C LEU A 179 7.22 9.59 -0.21
N ILE A 180 8.27 9.33 0.57
CA ILE A 180 8.80 10.29 1.55
C ILE A 180 9.17 11.61 0.88
N HIS A 181 9.85 11.57 -0.26
CA HIS A 181 10.16 12.78 -1.03
C HIS A 181 8.90 13.55 -1.45
N HIS A 182 7.82 12.86 -1.83
CA HIS A 182 6.54 13.51 -2.13
C HIS A 182 5.88 14.09 -0.87
N ILE A 183 5.93 13.41 0.27
CA ILE A 183 5.44 13.94 1.56
C ILE A 183 6.15 15.25 1.91
N GLU A 184 7.49 15.26 1.84
CA GLU A 184 8.32 16.45 2.11
C GLU A 184 8.01 17.58 1.13
N ARG A 185 7.89 17.24 -0.16
CA ARG A 185 7.58 18.21 -1.20
C ARG A 185 6.22 18.86 -1.00
N GLN A 186 5.17 18.09 -0.70
CA GLN A 186 3.82 18.65 -0.51
C GLN A 186 3.74 19.50 0.77
N THR A 187 4.39 19.06 1.84
CA THR A 187 4.52 19.83 3.08
C THR A 187 5.18 21.19 2.81
N LYS A 188 6.22 21.22 1.97
CA LYS A 188 6.91 22.45 1.59
C LYS A 188 6.08 23.34 0.66
N ILE A 189 5.41 22.77 -0.34
CA ILE A 189 4.58 23.54 -1.30
C ILE A 189 3.44 24.25 -0.58
N HIS A 190 2.83 23.61 0.41
CA HIS A 190 1.70 24.14 1.17
C HIS A 190 2.10 24.72 2.52
N GLU A 191 3.36 25.15 2.68
CA GLU A 191 3.83 25.76 3.92
C GLU A 191 2.90 26.91 4.33
N GLY A 192 2.40 26.85 5.57
CA GLY A 192 1.45 27.82 6.12
C GLY A 192 -0.03 27.64 5.72
N THR A 193 -0.35 26.72 4.82
CA THR A 193 -1.74 26.38 4.45
C THR A 193 -2.12 25.02 5.01
N PRO A 194 -3.14 24.91 5.87
CA PRO A 194 -3.59 23.62 6.39
C PRO A 194 -3.99 22.66 5.27
N LYS A 195 -3.49 21.42 5.35
CA LYS A 195 -3.84 20.34 4.42
C LYS A 195 -4.00 19.02 5.16
N VAL A 196 -5.02 18.26 4.79
CA VAL A 196 -5.18 16.85 5.14
C VAL A 196 -4.65 16.02 3.97
N ILE A 197 -3.53 15.34 4.18
CA ILE A 197 -2.82 14.57 3.17
C ILE A 197 -3.06 13.07 3.41
N GLY A 198 -3.82 12.44 2.51
CA GLY A 198 -4.04 11.00 2.49
C GLY A 198 -2.88 10.26 1.82
N ILE A 199 -2.45 9.14 2.40
CA ILE A 199 -1.39 8.28 1.87
C ILE A 199 -2.01 6.91 1.56
N VAL A 200 -2.22 6.63 0.27
CA VAL A 200 -2.85 5.40 -0.23
C VAL A 200 -1.79 4.50 -0.83
N TYR A 201 -1.30 3.57 -0.01
CA TYR A 201 -0.18 2.69 -0.35
C TYR A 201 -0.41 1.28 0.18
N GLY A 202 0.15 0.28 -0.50
CA GLY A 202 0.15 -1.11 -0.05
C GLY A 202 0.62 -1.20 1.39
N ALA A 203 -0.06 -2.00 2.20
CA ALA A 203 0.10 -1.98 3.66
C ALA A 203 1.54 -2.22 4.13
N TYR A 204 2.33 -2.97 3.36
CA TYR A 204 3.75 -3.19 3.61
C TYR A 204 4.59 -1.89 3.59
N HIS A 205 4.29 -0.98 2.66
CA HIS A 205 4.98 0.31 2.54
C HIS A 205 4.63 1.25 3.69
N ILE A 206 3.40 1.17 4.21
CA ILE A 206 2.92 2.05 5.29
C ILE A 206 3.76 1.91 6.56
N GLN A 207 4.37 0.75 6.81
CA GLN A 207 5.27 0.57 7.96
C GLN A 207 6.39 1.60 7.97
N THR A 208 7.16 1.71 6.88
CA THR A 208 8.25 2.68 6.75
C THR A 208 7.75 4.12 6.86
N ILE A 209 6.58 4.40 6.30
CA ILE A 209 6.01 5.75 6.28
C ILE A 209 5.54 6.19 7.67
N MET A 210 4.90 5.28 8.41
CA MET A 210 4.53 5.54 9.79
C MET A 210 5.75 5.75 10.68
N GLN A 211 6.81 4.94 10.51
CA GLN A 211 8.08 5.15 11.22
C GLN A 211 8.68 6.52 10.88
N TYR A 212 8.68 6.92 9.61
CA TYR A 212 9.14 8.25 9.20
C TYR A 212 8.33 9.37 9.87
N LEU A 213 6.99 9.30 9.83
CA LEU A 213 6.12 10.31 10.43
C LEU A 213 6.31 10.42 11.95
N LEU A 214 6.39 9.28 12.64
CA LEU A 214 6.52 9.21 14.10
C LEU A 214 7.93 9.57 14.58
N ASP A 215 8.93 8.85 14.06
CA ASP A 215 10.28 8.86 14.62
C ASP A 215 11.11 10.04 14.06
N GLN A 216 10.90 10.43 12.80
CA GLN A 216 11.72 11.47 12.14
C GLN A 216 11.00 12.82 12.05
N GLN A 217 9.70 12.82 11.77
CA GLN A 217 8.91 14.06 11.63
C GLN A 217 8.21 14.47 12.92
N HIS A 218 8.23 13.62 13.95
CA HIS A 218 7.63 13.87 15.27
C HIS A 218 6.13 14.20 15.21
N TYR A 219 5.41 13.55 14.29
CA TYR A 219 3.96 13.49 14.36
C TYR A 219 3.52 12.53 15.46
N VAL A 220 2.31 12.72 15.97
CA VAL A 220 1.66 11.82 16.92
C VAL A 220 0.36 11.29 16.33
N VAL A 221 -0.03 10.10 16.76
CA VAL A 221 -1.31 9.51 16.36
C VAL A 221 -2.41 10.19 17.16
N LYS A 222 -3.33 10.84 16.45
CA LYS A 222 -4.55 11.40 17.04
C LYS A 222 -5.59 10.31 17.29
N ASP A 223 -5.83 9.50 16.26
CA ASP A 223 -6.82 8.44 16.27
C ASP A 223 -6.45 7.33 15.26
N ALA A 224 -7.09 6.18 15.41
CA ALA A 224 -6.96 5.04 14.53
C ALA A 224 -8.32 4.36 14.36
N ASN A 225 -8.67 4.00 13.13
CA ASN A 225 -9.94 3.38 12.81
C ASN A 225 -9.72 2.09 12.03
N TRP A 226 -10.37 1.01 12.44
CA TRP A 226 -10.31 -0.27 11.75
C TRP A 226 -11.31 -0.33 10.60
N VAL A 227 -10.84 -0.77 9.43
CA VAL A 227 -11.68 -1.03 8.27
C VAL A 227 -11.48 -2.49 7.85
N ILE A 228 -12.57 -3.24 7.74
CA ILE A 228 -12.53 -4.63 7.30
C ILE A 228 -12.18 -4.65 5.81
N ALA A 229 -11.11 -5.35 5.46
CA ALA A 229 -10.71 -5.60 4.07
C ALA A 229 -11.53 -6.75 3.48
N PHE A 230 -11.70 -7.86 4.21
CA PHE A 230 -12.60 -8.97 3.86
C PHE A 230 -12.83 -9.90 5.06
N GLY A 231 -13.94 -10.64 5.03
CA GLY A 231 -14.21 -11.73 5.98
C GLY A 231 -13.51 -13.03 5.58
N ALA A 232 -13.16 -13.86 6.58
CA ALA A 232 -12.54 -15.17 6.39
C ALA A 232 -13.52 -16.23 5.86
N GLU A 233 -14.82 -16.00 6.03
CA GLU A 233 -15.90 -16.81 5.45
C GLU A 233 -16.54 -16.08 4.27
N SER A 234 -16.99 -16.84 3.26
CA SER A 234 -17.57 -16.34 2.01
C SER A 234 -19.07 -16.09 2.13
#